data_AF-A0A1S2MAY3-F1
#
_entry.id   AF-A0A1S2MAY3-F1
#
_cell.length_a   1.000
_cell.length_b   1.000
_cell.length_c   1.000
_cell.angle_alpha   90.00
_cell.angle_beta   90.00
_cell.angle_gamma   90.00
#
_symmetry.space_group_name_H-M   'P 1'
#
loop_
_entity.id
_entity.type
_entity.pdbx_description
1 polymer ?
#
loop_
_entity_poly.entity_id
_entity_poly.type
_entity_poly.pdbx_seq_one_letter_code
_entity_poly.pdbx_strand_id
1 'polypeptide(L)'
;MKNSEHSVNEKDRQQQLVTKLIKREADVQRLQNQLKKIEKEREIVSKNYKTITTSPLWKLSWTLRMSLKLVKKLWSSTQTFLLGSKYMNVMKQNKELTETKIKLEIQLKSTKEKVKVANKSLQTYAKREQVLLMELQKLDQGELLKYVKAAKENGQIIDCIDHLVENKAKHDEQYSTALKYAAKLFINADEEMKHLVYQKVLKGLKLEEIPEFIVRAAETSDTLQLHQVSSFRANLNMRARMKQLKEEMPEWILDNKVDAYSFVDEFELKRPWISDQRYLVSNLPEKEGIVIKPVDGAGARGVYLVLATNKIYDVKRSQMHHSYNELKMYIQEDLDLGWVQNDEWMIEELVYENEKEAIPARDLKFYCFYGKVGLVLEVQRYPEVNYCWWTASGERISTGKYEDKQFVGVGVTDAEVKLAATLSSQIPAPFIRIDFLKGQKGNVFGEFTPKPGNYDQFDSITDELLGEYYLEAEGRLMKDLLAGKEFIPFRKIQSQQTITRYN
;
A
#
# COMPACT_ATOMS: atom_id res chain seq x y z
N MET A 1 38.11 -5.64 -16.91
CA MET A 1 38.99 -6.26 -15.90
C MET A 1 39.29 -5.35 -14.71
N LYS A 2 39.47 -4.03 -14.84
CA LYS A 2 39.74 -3.16 -13.67
C LYS A 2 38.62 -3.09 -12.60
N ASN A 3 37.35 -3.27 -12.98
CA ASN A 3 36.24 -3.25 -12.00
C ASN A 3 36.11 -4.53 -11.17
N SER A 4 36.67 -5.67 -11.60
CA SER A 4 36.58 -6.92 -10.84
C SER A 4 37.58 -6.96 -9.68
N GLU A 5 38.77 -6.38 -9.84
CA GLU A 5 39.77 -6.31 -8.77
C GLU A 5 39.35 -5.39 -7.61
N HIS A 6 38.61 -4.31 -7.91
CA HIS A 6 38.12 -3.40 -6.88
C HIS A 6 37.02 -4.04 -6.01
N SER A 7 36.14 -4.83 -6.62
CA SER A 7 35.06 -5.57 -5.95
C SER A 7 35.57 -6.63 -4.96
N VAL A 8 36.63 -7.37 -5.32
CA VAL A 8 37.22 -8.40 -4.45
C VAL A 8 37.82 -7.77 -3.18
N ASN A 9 38.52 -6.64 -3.33
CA ASN A 9 39.14 -5.94 -2.20
C ASN A 9 38.10 -5.35 -1.22
N GLU A 10 36.94 -4.92 -1.71
CA GLU A 10 35.90 -4.33 -0.88
C GLU A 10 35.15 -5.39 -0.05
N LYS A 11 34.91 -6.59 -0.61
CA LYS A 11 34.34 -7.73 0.12
C LYS A 11 35.26 -8.21 1.24
N ASP A 12 36.56 -8.32 0.96
CA ASP A 12 37.55 -8.70 1.98
C ASP A 12 37.57 -7.69 3.14
N ARG A 13 37.45 -6.39 2.82
CA ARG A 13 37.39 -5.33 3.82
C ARG A 13 36.11 -5.39 4.66
N GLN A 14 34.95 -5.68 4.07
CA GLN A 14 33.70 -5.90 4.80
C GLN A 14 33.78 -7.12 5.71
N GLN A 15 34.30 -8.25 5.22
CA GLN A 15 34.44 -9.47 6.01
C GLN A 15 35.40 -9.27 7.20
N GLN A 16 36.47 -8.50 7.01
CA GLN A 16 37.36 -8.10 8.10
C GLN A 16 36.65 -7.21 9.13
N LEU A 17 35.76 -6.30 8.71
CA LEU A 17 34.97 -5.45 9.61
C LEU A 17 33.96 -6.27 10.42
N VAL A 18 33.23 -7.18 9.78
CA VAL A 18 32.28 -8.10 10.45
C VAL A 18 33.02 -8.96 11.47
N THR A 19 34.16 -9.53 11.09
CA THR A 19 35.00 -10.33 12.01
C THR A 19 35.48 -9.51 13.20
N LYS A 20 35.86 -8.24 12.98
CA LYS A 20 36.26 -7.32 14.06
C LYS A 20 35.08 -6.97 14.98
N LEU A 21 33.86 -6.84 14.45
CA LEU A 21 32.65 -6.57 15.22
C LEU A 21 32.28 -7.75 16.11
N ILE A 22 32.23 -8.96 15.57
CA ILE A 22 31.94 -10.19 16.33
C ILE A 22 32.93 -10.34 17.50
N LYS A 23 34.23 -10.11 17.26
CA LYS A 23 35.24 -10.14 18.34
C LYS A 23 34.98 -9.09 19.42
N ARG A 24 34.60 -7.87 19.03
CA ARG A 24 34.30 -6.78 19.98
C ARG A 24 33.02 -7.03 20.78
N GLU A 25 32.00 -7.64 20.20
CA GLU A 25 30.77 -8.03 20.90
C GLU A 25 31.05 -9.13 21.93
N ALA A 26 31.87 -10.12 21.57
CA ALA A 26 32.34 -11.13 22.51
C ALA A 26 33.15 -10.52 23.67
N ASP A 27 34.00 -9.52 23.40
CA ASP A 27 34.72 -8.78 24.44
C ASP A 27 33.77 -8.01 25.37
N VAL A 28 32.74 -7.36 24.83
CA VAL A 28 31.69 -6.69 25.63
C VAL A 28 31.01 -7.68 26.57
N GLN A 29 30.62 -8.85 26.05
CA GLN A 29 29.97 -9.89 26.85
C GLN A 29 30.91 -10.46 27.93
N ARG A 30 32.19 -10.66 27.60
CA ARG A 30 33.22 -11.10 28.56
C ARG A 30 33.42 -10.09 29.69
N LEU A 31 33.53 -8.80 29.37
CA LEU A 31 33.68 -7.72 30.35
C LEU A 31 32.44 -7.62 31.26
N GLN A 32 31.23 -7.75 30.70
CA GLN A 32 29.98 -7.79 31.48
C GLN A 32 29.95 -8.97 32.47
N ASN A 33 30.40 -10.14 32.04
CA ASN A 33 30.47 -11.32 32.90
C ASN A 33 31.51 -11.15 34.02
N GLN A 34 32.66 -10.54 33.74
CA GLN A 34 33.66 -10.20 34.75
C GLN A 34 33.13 -9.19 35.77
N LEU A 35 32.41 -8.15 35.33
CA LEU A 35 31.76 -7.19 36.22
C LEU A 35 30.74 -7.88 37.14
N LYS A 36 29.88 -8.75 36.58
CA LYS A 36 28.92 -9.54 37.39
C LYS A 36 29.63 -10.42 38.42
N LYS A 37 30.78 -11.02 38.09
CA LYS A 37 31.57 -11.82 39.04
C LYS A 37 32.13 -10.97 40.18
N ILE A 38 32.70 -9.81 39.86
CA ILE A 38 33.22 -8.85 40.85
C ILE A 38 32.12 -8.36 41.78
N GLU A 39 30.90 -8.11 41.26
CA GLU A 39 29.76 -7.70 42.07
C GLU A 39 29.35 -8.79 43.06
N LYS A 40 29.30 -10.05 42.63
CA LYS A 40 29.06 -11.19 43.52
C LYS A 40 30.14 -11.33 44.59
N GLU A 41 31.41 -11.19 44.22
CA GLU A 41 32.53 -11.22 45.19
C GLU A 41 32.41 -10.08 46.20
N ARG A 42 32.05 -8.87 45.76
CA ARG A 42 31.81 -7.72 46.63
C ARG A 42 30.64 -7.95 47.59
N GLU A 43 29.57 -8.60 47.16
CA GLU A 43 28.46 -8.99 48.04
C GLU A 43 28.91 -9.98 49.11
N ILE A 44 29.74 -10.96 48.76
CA ILE A 44 30.31 -11.92 49.72
C ILE A 44 31.22 -11.20 50.73
N VAL A 45 32.11 -10.33 50.25
CA VAL A 45 32.99 -9.50 51.08
C VAL A 45 32.17 -8.60 52.01
N SER A 46 31.07 -8.02 51.53
CA SER A 46 30.14 -7.20 52.32
C SER A 46 29.40 -8.04 53.38
N LYS A 47 28.95 -9.25 53.05
CA LYS A 47 28.36 -10.19 54.01
C LYS A 47 29.37 -10.57 55.09
N ASN A 48 30.60 -10.91 54.71
CA ASN A 48 31.69 -11.23 55.64
C ASN A 48 32.01 -10.04 56.56
N TYR A 49 32.04 -8.83 55.99
CA TYR A 49 32.20 -7.59 56.77
C TYR A 49 31.07 -7.42 57.79
N LYS A 50 29.81 -7.63 57.39
CA LYS A 50 28.66 -7.59 58.31
C LYS A 50 28.79 -8.63 59.42
N THR A 51 29.14 -9.87 59.11
CA THR A 51 29.34 -10.95 60.09
C THR A 51 30.44 -10.61 61.09
N ILE A 52 31.57 -10.06 60.61
CA ILE A 52 32.67 -9.62 61.49
C ILE A 52 32.21 -8.48 62.40
N THR A 53 31.47 -7.51 61.85
CA THR A 53 31.06 -6.32 62.59
C THR A 53 29.90 -6.54 63.57
N THR A 54 29.07 -7.57 63.37
CA THR A 54 27.96 -7.93 64.27
C THR A 54 28.38 -8.86 65.41
N SER A 55 29.58 -9.46 65.34
CA SER A 55 30.14 -10.34 66.38
C SER A 55 30.17 -9.67 67.77
N PRO A 56 29.84 -10.39 68.87
CA PRO A 56 29.89 -9.87 70.24
C PRO A 56 31.26 -9.30 70.62
N LEU A 57 32.35 -9.97 70.20
CA LEU A 57 33.73 -9.51 70.41
C LEU A 57 34.01 -8.18 69.71
N TRP A 58 33.41 -7.98 68.54
CA TRP A 58 33.53 -6.73 67.80
C TRP A 58 32.75 -5.61 68.50
N LYS A 59 31.54 -5.88 69.00
CA LYS A 59 30.75 -4.91 69.77
C LYS A 59 31.41 -4.52 71.10
N LEU A 60 32.01 -5.47 71.82
CA LEU A 60 32.72 -5.22 73.09
C LEU A 60 33.95 -4.33 72.92
N SER A 61 34.67 -4.49 71.80
CA SER A 61 35.82 -3.64 71.48
C SER A 61 35.43 -2.32 70.82
N TRP A 62 34.14 -2.00 70.68
CA TRP A 62 33.67 -0.77 70.02
C TRP A 62 33.96 0.49 70.85
N THR A 63 33.76 0.44 72.17
CA THR A 63 34.04 1.55 73.09
C THR A 63 35.52 1.91 73.11
N LEU A 64 36.39 0.90 73.23
CA LEU A 64 37.85 1.03 73.08
C LEU A 64 38.23 1.67 71.74
N ARG A 65 37.59 1.25 70.65
CA ARG A 65 37.86 1.77 69.30
C ARG A 65 37.37 3.19 69.07
N MET A 66 36.32 3.63 69.76
CA MET A 66 35.85 5.02 69.72
C MET A 66 36.82 5.95 70.48
N SER A 67 37.29 5.55 71.66
CA SER A 67 38.31 6.31 72.41
C SER A 67 39.66 6.39 71.68
N LEU A 68 40.03 5.35 70.93
CA LEU A 68 41.31 5.28 70.20
C LEU A 68 41.36 6.08 68.89
N LYS A 69 40.22 6.56 68.36
CA LYS A 69 40.20 7.39 67.13
C LYS A 69 40.87 8.76 67.29
N LEU A 70 41.05 9.24 68.52
CA LEU A 70 41.74 10.52 68.82
C LEU A 70 43.26 10.43 68.68
N VAL A 71 43.86 9.24 68.68
CA VAL A 71 45.31 9.04 68.58
C VAL A 71 45.70 8.49 67.19
N LYS A 72 45.27 9.19 66.13
CA LYS A 72 45.41 8.75 64.73
C LYS A 72 46.86 8.57 64.23
N LYS A 73 47.85 9.20 64.88
CA LYS A 73 49.22 9.30 64.35
C LYS A 73 50.18 8.18 64.80
N LEU A 74 49.87 7.46 65.87
CA LEU A 74 50.70 6.37 66.42
C LEU A 74 50.19 4.96 66.04
N TRP A 75 49.14 4.86 65.21
CA TRP A 75 48.29 3.68 65.14
C TRP A 75 48.24 2.96 63.79
N SER A 76 49.16 3.23 62.85
CA SER A 76 49.27 2.43 61.62
C SER A 76 49.90 1.05 61.86
N SER A 77 50.71 0.89 62.91
CA SER A 77 51.37 -0.37 63.27
C SER A 77 50.50 -1.30 64.16
N THR A 78 49.67 -0.72 65.03
CA THR A 78 48.83 -1.47 65.99
C THR A 78 47.42 -1.79 65.49
N GLN A 79 46.95 -1.16 64.41
CA GLN A 79 45.67 -1.52 63.76
C GLN A 79 45.61 -2.98 63.33
N THR A 80 46.74 -3.54 62.88
CA THR A 80 46.88 -4.95 62.50
C THR A 80 46.67 -5.91 63.67
N PHE A 81 46.99 -5.49 64.89
CA PHE A 81 46.84 -6.33 66.10
C PHE A 81 45.39 -6.35 66.61
N LEU A 82 44.71 -5.20 66.62
CA LEU A 82 43.38 -5.06 67.24
C LEU A 82 42.19 -5.28 66.28
N LEU A 83 42.32 -5.01 64.99
CA LEU A 83 41.24 -5.23 64.01
C LEU A 83 41.20 -6.65 63.47
N GLY A 84 42.22 -7.46 63.78
CA GLY A 84 42.42 -8.80 63.24
C GLY A 84 42.85 -8.76 61.77
N SER A 85 43.86 -9.55 61.41
CA SER A 85 44.38 -9.68 60.04
C SER A 85 43.28 -9.92 58.99
N LYS A 86 42.21 -10.63 59.38
CA LYS A 86 41.04 -10.90 58.53
C LYS A 86 40.31 -9.63 58.07
N TYR A 87 40.13 -8.62 58.94
CA TYR A 87 39.42 -7.39 58.58
C TYR A 87 40.21 -6.54 57.57
N MET A 88 41.52 -6.41 57.78
CA MET A 88 42.39 -5.64 56.90
C MET A 88 42.48 -6.28 55.50
N ASN A 89 42.50 -7.61 55.43
CA ASN A 89 42.43 -8.33 54.16
C ASN A 89 41.11 -8.06 53.41
N VAL A 90 39.97 -8.07 54.10
CA VAL A 90 38.64 -7.77 53.52
C VAL A 90 38.59 -6.32 52.99
N MET A 91 39.14 -5.35 53.73
CA MET A 91 39.20 -3.95 53.30
C MET A 91 40.11 -3.76 52.08
N LYS A 92 41.28 -4.39 52.07
CA LYS A 92 42.22 -4.35 50.93
C LYS A 92 41.58 -4.98 49.68
N GLN A 93 40.95 -6.14 49.83
CA GLN A 93 40.21 -6.81 48.75
C GLN A 93 39.08 -5.93 48.20
N ASN A 94 38.30 -5.26 49.05
CA ASN A 94 37.21 -4.39 48.59
C ASN A 94 37.73 -3.17 47.81
N LYS A 95 38.88 -2.61 48.22
CA LYS A 95 39.53 -1.52 47.50
C LYS A 95 40.01 -1.98 46.12
N GLU A 96 40.69 -3.12 46.05
CA GLU A 96 41.18 -3.72 44.80
C GLU A 96 40.02 -4.05 43.84
N LEU A 97 38.91 -4.60 44.36
CA LEU A 97 37.70 -4.88 43.58
C LEU A 97 37.05 -3.59 43.04
N THR A 98 37.07 -2.51 43.82
CA THR A 98 36.52 -1.20 43.40
C THR A 98 37.36 -0.59 42.27
N GLU A 99 38.68 -0.60 42.39
CA GLU A 99 39.58 -0.11 41.34
C GLU A 99 39.45 -0.93 40.05
N THR A 100 39.32 -2.25 40.19
CA THR A 100 39.11 -3.16 39.05
C THR A 100 37.77 -2.91 38.37
N LYS A 101 36.69 -2.70 39.14
CA LYS A 101 35.37 -2.35 38.60
C LYS A 101 35.42 -1.07 37.77
N ILE A 102 36.03 -0.01 38.28
CA ILE A 102 36.15 1.28 37.56
C ILE A 102 36.90 1.09 36.23
N LYS A 103 38.02 0.33 36.24
CA LYS A 103 38.78 0.04 35.02
C LYS A 103 37.94 -0.73 33.99
N LEU A 104 37.20 -1.74 34.43
CA LEU A 104 36.32 -2.53 33.55
C LEU A 104 35.15 -1.71 33.00
N GLU A 105 34.56 -0.80 33.78
CA GLU A 105 33.50 0.10 33.31
C GLU A 105 33.98 1.06 32.23
N ILE A 106 35.18 1.64 32.40
CA ILE A 106 35.82 2.50 31.38
C ILE A 106 36.07 1.70 30.09
N GLN A 107 36.62 0.49 30.22
CA GLN A 107 36.85 -0.39 29.07
C GLN A 107 35.54 -0.75 28.37
N LEU A 108 34.51 -1.13 29.13
CA LEU A 108 33.19 -1.46 28.58
C LEU A 108 32.58 -0.28 27.82
N LYS A 109 32.64 0.93 28.39
CA LYS A 109 32.15 2.15 27.72
C LYS A 109 32.90 2.42 26.42
N SER A 110 34.23 2.31 26.43
CA SER A 110 35.06 2.49 25.24
C SER A 110 34.73 1.46 24.15
N THR A 111 34.59 0.17 24.52
CA THR A 111 34.28 -0.89 23.57
C THR A 111 32.88 -0.73 22.98
N LYS A 112 31.88 -0.32 23.78
CA LYS A 112 30.53 -0.01 23.30
C LYS A 112 30.52 1.11 22.24
N GLU A 113 31.25 2.21 22.47
CA GLU A 113 31.37 3.28 21.47
C GLU A 113 32.05 2.79 20.19
N LYS A 114 33.09 1.96 20.31
CA LYS A 114 33.76 1.34 19.14
C LYS A 114 32.83 0.42 18.34
N VAL A 115 31.93 -0.32 18.99
CA VAL A 115 30.90 -1.12 18.33
C VAL A 115 29.90 -0.21 17.62
N LYS A 116 29.44 0.85 18.29
CA LYS A 116 28.52 1.84 17.70
C LYS A 116 29.09 2.49 16.43
N VAL A 117 30.35 2.92 16.46
CA VAL A 117 31.02 3.49 15.29
C VAL A 117 31.18 2.47 14.16
N ALA A 118 31.60 1.24 14.49
CA ALA A 118 31.77 0.19 13.48
C ALA A 118 30.43 -0.23 12.84
N ASN A 119 29.34 -0.29 13.62
CA ASN A 119 27.99 -0.53 13.09
C ASN A 119 27.54 0.61 12.16
N LYS A 120 27.82 1.88 12.52
CA LYS A 120 27.55 3.01 11.64
C LYS A 120 28.31 2.89 10.31
N SER A 121 29.59 2.51 10.35
CA SER A 121 30.39 2.29 9.14
C SER A 121 29.87 1.13 8.29
N LEU A 122 29.49 -0.02 8.89
CA LEU A 122 28.89 -1.13 8.16
C LEU A 122 27.59 -0.71 7.46
N GLN A 123 26.73 0.06 8.14
CA GLN A 123 25.53 0.60 7.52
C GLN A 123 25.86 1.50 6.33
N THR A 124 26.89 2.33 6.41
CA THR A 124 27.35 3.14 5.27
C THR A 124 27.85 2.28 4.10
N TYR A 125 28.61 1.21 4.37
CA TYR A 125 29.07 0.30 3.32
C TYR A 125 27.92 -0.46 2.66
N ALA A 126 26.98 -0.98 3.45
CA ALA A 126 25.80 -1.67 2.94
C ALA A 126 24.96 -0.76 2.02
N LYS A 127 24.79 0.51 2.40
CA LYS A 127 24.13 1.52 1.56
C LYS A 127 24.85 1.72 0.23
N ARG A 128 26.18 1.85 0.26
CA ARG A 128 26.99 2.02 -0.96
C ARG A 128 26.93 0.81 -1.88
N GLU A 129 26.99 -0.39 -1.33
CA GLU A 129 26.87 -1.63 -2.10
C GLU A 129 25.50 -1.74 -2.77
N GLN A 130 24.42 -1.40 -2.06
CA GLN A 130 23.07 -1.37 -2.63
C GLN A 130 22.96 -0.39 -3.80
N VAL A 131 23.50 0.83 -3.66
CA VAL A 131 23.56 1.82 -4.75
C VAL A 131 24.30 1.26 -5.97
N LEU A 132 25.46 0.63 -5.77
CA LEU A 132 26.22 0.02 -6.87
C LEU A 132 25.48 -1.14 -7.53
N LEU A 133 24.76 -1.97 -6.76
CA LEU A 133 23.96 -3.06 -7.30
C LEU A 133 22.78 -2.55 -8.14
N MET A 134 22.19 -1.42 -7.75
CA MET A 134 21.17 -0.72 -8.54
C MET A 134 21.73 -0.20 -9.84
N GLU A 135 22.88 0.48 -9.81
CA GLU A 135 23.56 0.98 -11.02
C GLU A 135 23.96 -0.16 -11.97
N LEU A 136 24.24 -1.36 -11.43
CA LEU A 136 24.60 -2.56 -12.19
C LEU A 136 23.41 -3.42 -12.60
N GLN A 137 22.16 -2.96 -12.36
CA GLN A 137 20.92 -3.66 -12.71
C GLN A 137 20.81 -5.09 -12.15
N LYS A 138 21.40 -5.37 -10.98
CA LYS A 138 21.41 -6.73 -10.42
C LYS A 138 20.27 -7.01 -9.45
N LEU A 139 19.51 -5.99 -9.06
CA LEU A 139 18.45 -6.16 -8.09
C LEU A 139 17.18 -6.68 -8.75
N ASP A 140 16.63 -7.75 -8.20
CA ASP A 140 15.27 -8.18 -8.55
C ASP A 140 14.20 -7.28 -7.87
N GLN A 141 12.94 -7.50 -8.22
CA GLN A 141 11.81 -6.75 -7.65
C GLN A 141 11.75 -6.85 -6.11
N GLY A 142 12.03 -8.03 -5.55
CA GLY A 142 11.99 -8.26 -4.11
C GLY A 142 13.11 -7.51 -3.37
N GLU A 143 14.30 -7.44 -3.97
CA GLU A 143 15.43 -6.68 -3.44
C GLU A 143 15.17 -5.17 -3.50
N LEU A 144 14.59 -4.66 -4.59
CA LEU A 144 14.19 -3.24 -4.69
C LEU A 144 13.16 -2.86 -3.62
N LEU A 145 12.16 -3.72 -3.36
CA LEU A 145 11.17 -3.47 -2.30
C LEU A 145 11.79 -3.46 -0.91
N LYS A 146 12.73 -4.38 -0.63
CA LYS A 146 13.49 -4.40 0.64
C LYS A 146 14.34 -3.14 0.79
N TYR A 147 14.97 -2.67 -0.29
CA TYR A 147 15.75 -1.44 -0.30
C TYR A 147 14.89 -0.21 0.05
N VAL A 148 13.74 -0.04 -0.61
CA VAL A 148 12.79 1.06 -0.33
C VAL A 148 12.28 1.01 1.11
N LYS A 149 11.95 -0.19 1.62
CA LYS A 149 11.50 -0.36 3.01
C LYS A 149 12.59 0.05 4.00
N ALA A 150 13.83 -0.40 3.78
CA ALA A 150 14.97 -0.02 4.62
C ALA A 150 15.24 1.49 4.56
N ALA A 151 15.12 2.12 3.38
CA ALA A 151 15.28 3.57 3.23
C ALA A 151 14.22 4.34 4.05
N LYS A 152 12.96 3.88 4.03
CA LYS A 152 11.88 4.43 4.88
C LYS A 152 12.19 4.31 6.37
N GLU A 153 12.59 3.13 6.84
CA GLU A 153 12.93 2.89 8.24
C GLU A 153 14.12 3.74 8.73
N ASN A 154 15.02 4.09 7.82
CA ASN A 154 16.20 4.91 8.11
C ASN A 154 16.01 6.43 7.86
N GLY A 155 14.82 6.88 7.46
CA GLY A 155 14.54 8.29 7.18
C GLY A 155 15.21 8.83 5.90
N GLN A 156 15.52 7.97 4.94
CA GLN A 156 16.19 8.30 3.67
C GLN A 156 15.33 7.98 2.44
N ILE A 157 14.01 7.97 2.62
CA ILE A 157 13.09 7.55 1.55
C ILE A 157 13.15 8.49 0.33
N ILE A 158 13.39 9.78 0.55
CA ILE A 158 13.48 10.78 -0.53
C ILE A 158 14.72 10.51 -1.40
N ASP A 159 15.92 10.46 -0.79
CA ASP A 159 17.16 10.14 -1.51
C ASP A 159 17.06 8.80 -2.29
N CYS A 160 16.43 7.81 -1.68
CA CYS A 160 16.18 6.51 -2.30
C CYS A 160 15.26 6.63 -3.53
N ILE A 161 14.20 7.43 -3.45
CA ILE A 161 13.28 7.68 -4.56
C ILE A 161 13.99 8.44 -5.68
N ASP A 162 14.72 9.51 -5.35
CA ASP A 162 15.46 10.30 -6.34
C ASP A 162 16.44 9.43 -7.12
N HIS A 163 17.20 8.58 -6.42
CA HIS A 163 18.12 7.65 -7.07
C HIS A 163 17.41 6.62 -7.95
N LEU A 164 16.26 6.09 -7.51
CA LEU A 164 15.44 5.18 -8.33
C LEU A 164 14.92 5.87 -9.59
N VAL A 165 14.46 7.11 -9.48
CA VAL A 165 13.95 7.92 -10.59
C VAL A 165 15.05 8.22 -11.59
N GLU A 166 16.21 8.69 -11.14
CA GLU A 166 17.37 8.98 -11.98
C GLU A 166 17.86 7.73 -12.73
N ASN A 167 18.03 6.61 -12.02
CA ASN A 167 18.45 5.35 -12.63
C ASN A 167 17.42 4.87 -13.66
N LYS A 168 16.13 4.90 -13.31
CA LYS A 168 15.07 4.52 -14.25
C LYS A 168 15.10 5.40 -15.50
N ALA A 169 15.17 6.72 -15.34
CA ALA A 169 15.20 7.66 -16.46
C ALA A 169 16.39 7.40 -17.39
N LYS A 170 17.60 7.23 -16.82
CA LYS A 170 18.82 6.91 -17.58
C LYS A 170 18.71 5.60 -18.33
N HIS A 171 18.17 4.55 -17.70
CA HIS A 171 17.99 3.25 -18.34
C HIS A 171 16.94 3.30 -19.44
N ASP A 172 15.78 3.91 -19.18
CA ASP A 172 14.73 4.11 -20.17
C ASP A 172 15.31 4.84 -21.41
N GLU A 173 16.07 5.92 -21.22
CA GLU A 173 16.71 6.67 -22.31
C GLU A 173 17.70 5.80 -23.11
N GLN A 174 18.55 5.04 -22.43
CA GLN A 174 19.53 4.16 -23.08
C GLN A 174 18.86 3.05 -23.89
N TYR A 175 17.89 2.35 -23.31
CA TYR A 175 17.16 1.28 -24.00
C TYR A 175 16.33 1.85 -25.15
N SER A 176 15.59 2.93 -24.93
CA SER A 176 14.81 3.59 -25.97
C SER A 176 15.70 4.02 -27.14
N THR A 177 16.86 4.63 -26.87
CA THR A 177 17.83 5.02 -27.90
C THR A 177 18.36 3.82 -28.68
N ALA A 178 18.72 2.74 -27.99
CA ALA A 178 19.21 1.52 -28.63
C ALA A 178 18.13 0.86 -29.51
N LEU A 179 16.89 0.78 -29.02
CA LEU A 179 15.75 0.24 -29.75
C LEU A 179 15.41 1.07 -31.00
N LYS A 180 15.40 2.40 -30.86
CA LYS A 180 15.21 3.34 -31.98
C LYS A 180 16.31 3.17 -33.04
N TYR A 181 17.56 3.06 -32.60
CA TYR A 181 18.69 2.82 -33.49
C TYR A 181 18.56 1.46 -34.20
N ALA A 182 18.18 0.41 -33.48
CA ALA A 182 17.93 -0.91 -34.04
C ALA A 182 16.85 -0.86 -35.13
N ALA A 183 15.71 -0.21 -34.88
CA ALA A 183 14.67 -0.02 -35.90
C ALA A 183 15.20 0.77 -37.12
N LYS A 184 15.99 1.82 -36.88
CA LYS A 184 16.55 2.67 -37.95
C LYS A 184 17.43 1.89 -38.94
N LEU A 185 18.13 0.84 -38.49
CA LEU A 185 18.95 -0.01 -39.35
C LEU A 185 18.14 -0.76 -40.42
N PHE A 186 16.83 -0.92 -40.24
CA PHE A 186 15.94 -1.66 -41.14
C PHE A 186 14.99 -0.77 -41.97
N ILE A 187 15.19 0.55 -41.99
CA ILE A 187 14.33 1.47 -42.78
C ILE A 187 14.30 1.11 -44.27
N ASN A 188 15.43 0.67 -44.82
CA ASN A 188 15.58 0.30 -46.23
C ASN A 188 15.58 -1.24 -46.44
N ALA A 189 15.21 -2.02 -45.42
CA ALA A 189 15.06 -3.46 -45.57
C ALA A 189 13.79 -3.79 -46.37
N ASP A 190 13.64 -5.05 -46.76
CA ASP A 190 12.37 -5.53 -47.31
C ASP A 190 11.23 -5.36 -46.29
N GLU A 191 10.00 -5.23 -46.79
CA GLU A 191 8.82 -4.91 -45.97
C GLU A 191 8.60 -5.93 -44.85
N GLU A 192 8.77 -7.23 -45.12
CA GLU A 192 8.55 -8.29 -44.15
C GLU A 192 9.53 -8.20 -42.98
N MET A 193 10.82 -8.06 -43.27
CA MET A 193 11.86 -7.92 -42.24
C MET A 193 11.72 -6.61 -41.45
N LYS A 194 11.43 -5.51 -42.15
CA LYS A 194 11.18 -4.20 -41.52
C LYS A 194 10.01 -4.29 -40.53
N HIS A 195 8.89 -4.88 -40.93
CA HIS A 195 7.73 -5.04 -40.05
C HIS A 195 8.02 -5.95 -38.86
N LEU A 196 8.70 -7.07 -39.07
CA LEU A 196 9.09 -7.96 -37.99
C LEU A 196 9.94 -7.22 -36.93
N VAL A 197 10.94 -6.45 -37.37
CA VAL A 197 11.78 -5.67 -36.46
C VAL A 197 10.98 -4.59 -35.75
N TYR A 198 10.13 -3.85 -36.46
CA TYR A 198 9.31 -2.79 -35.87
C TYR A 198 8.35 -3.34 -34.81
N GLN A 199 7.67 -4.45 -35.09
CA GLN A 199 6.81 -5.12 -34.11
C GLN A 199 7.57 -5.56 -32.85
N LYS A 200 8.82 -6.02 -32.99
CA LYS A 200 9.66 -6.38 -31.83
C LYS A 200 10.10 -5.16 -31.03
N VAL A 201 10.50 -4.09 -31.72
CA VAL A 201 10.94 -2.85 -31.10
C VAL A 201 9.80 -2.16 -30.36
N LEU A 202 8.61 -2.12 -30.95
CA LEU A 202 7.44 -1.47 -30.36
C LEU A 202 7.05 -2.06 -29.00
N LYS A 203 7.29 -3.35 -28.75
CA LYS A 203 7.05 -3.98 -27.42
C LYS A 203 7.91 -3.41 -26.30
N GLY A 204 9.02 -2.74 -26.64
CA GLY A 204 9.95 -2.16 -25.66
C GLY A 204 9.92 -0.63 -25.60
N LEU A 205 9.08 0.02 -26.41
CA LEU A 205 8.98 1.49 -26.44
C LEU A 205 7.68 1.95 -25.76
N LYS A 206 7.75 3.07 -25.04
CA LYS A 206 6.54 3.80 -24.61
C LYS A 206 5.93 4.57 -25.78
N LEU A 207 4.67 4.98 -25.66
CA LEU A 207 3.95 5.74 -26.69
C LEU A 207 4.73 6.98 -27.18
N GLU A 208 5.22 7.80 -26.24
CA GLU A 208 6.00 9.01 -26.51
C GLU A 208 7.41 8.73 -27.07
N GLU A 209 7.85 7.48 -27.02
CA GLU A 209 9.16 7.06 -27.50
C GLU A 209 9.11 6.53 -28.93
N ILE A 210 7.93 6.33 -29.52
CA ILE A 210 7.80 5.75 -30.87
C ILE A 210 8.27 6.77 -31.92
N PRO A 211 9.28 6.44 -32.74
CA PRO A 211 9.70 7.32 -33.81
C PRO A 211 8.64 7.50 -34.89
N GLU A 212 8.58 8.70 -35.41
CA GLU A 212 7.66 9.09 -36.48
C GLU A 212 7.73 8.18 -37.72
N PHE A 213 8.92 7.71 -38.09
CA PHE A 213 9.08 6.80 -39.24
C PHE A 213 8.44 5.42 -39.04
N ILE A 214 8.29 4.97 -37.79
CA ILE A 214 7.56 3.73 -37.47
C ILE A 214 6.06 3.99 -37.58
N VAL A 215 5.59 5.15 -37.09
CA VAL A 215 4.18 5.57 -37.20
C VAL A 215 3.76 5.65 -38.67
N ARG A 216 4.55 6.32 -39.52
CA ARG A 216 4.29 6.37 -40.97
C ARG A 216 4.19 4.98 -41.60
N ALA A 217 5.10 4.07 -41.22
CA ALA A 217 5.06 2.70 -41.73
C ALA A 217 3.75 1.99 -41.35
N ALA A 218 3.28 2.18 -40.11
CA ALA A 218 2.02 1.63 -39.62
C ALA A 218 0.78 2.25 -40.30
N GLU A 219 0.80 3.55 -40.62
CA GLU A 219 -0.30 4.20 -41.34
C GLU A 219 -0.45 3.69 -42.77
N THR A 220 0.66 3.30 -43.41
CA THR A 220 0.66 2.82 -44.80
C THR A 220 0.51 1.32 -44.96
N SER A 221 0.67 0.54 -43.88
CA SER A 221 0.66 -0.92 -43.92
C SER A 221 -0.38 -1.52 -43.00
N ASP A 222 -1.26 -2.34 -43.55
CA ASP A 222 -2.24 -3.10 -42.77
C ASP A 222 -1.59 -4.17 -41.84
N THR A 223 -0.31 -4.49 -42.06
CA THR A 223 0.39 -5.56 -41.31
C THR A 223 1.12 -5.08 -40.06
N LEU A 224 1.44 -3.78 -39.98
CA LEU A 224 2.08 -3.20 -38.80
C LEU A 224 1.05 -2.47 -37.96
N GLN A 225 0.60 -3.13 -36.90
CA GLN A 225 -0.35 -2.56 -35.96
C GLN A 225 0.38 -1.89 -34.79
N LEU A 226 -0.19 -0.79 -34.31
CA LEU A 226 0.30 -0.06 -33.13
C LEU A 226 -0.44 -0.50 -31.86
N HIS A 227 -1.15 -1.63 -31.83
CA HIS A 227 -2.03 -1.97 -30.71
C HIS A 227 -1.30 -2.01 -29.35
N GLN A 228 -0.03 -2.45 -29.33
CA GLN A 228 0.78 -2.50 -28.10
C GLN A 228 1.04 -1.13 -27.42
N VAL A 229 0.66 -0.03 -28.07
CA VAL A 229 0.84 1.33 -27.56
C VAL A 229 -0.41 1.82 -26.83
N SER A 230 -1.52 1.12 -27.01
CA SER A 230 -2.78 1.40 -26.33
C SER A 230 -2.69 0.95 -24.88
N SER A 231 -3.07 1.84 -23.95
CA SER A 231 -3.07 1.52 -22.52
C SER A 231 -4.24 2.21 -21.84
N PHE A 232 -5.12 1.42 -21.24
CA PHE A 232 -6.25 1.92 -20.48
C PHE A 232 -5.79 2.74 -19.27
N ARG A 233 -4.73 2.32 -18.58
CA ARG A 233 -4.09 3.10 -17.51
C ARG A 233 -3.61 4.46 -18.01
N ALA A 234 -2.93 4.52 -19.16
CA ALA A 234 -2.48 5.78 -19.73
C ALA A 234 -3.66 6.71 -20.08
N ASN A 235 -4.70 6.15 -20.71
CA ASN A 235 -5.92 6.89 -21.06
C ASN A 235 -6.62 7.47 -19.82
N LEU A 236 -6.82 6.67 -18.75
CA LEU A 236 -7.42 7.16 -17.51
C LEU A 236 -6.55 8.21 -16.79
N ASN A 237 -5.22 8.09 -16.84
CA ASN A 237 -4.31 9.10 -16.28
C ASN A 237 -4.37 10.41 -17.08
N MET A 238 -4.42 10.33 -18.41
CA MET A 238 -4.63 11.49 -19.27
C MET A 238 -5.98 12.16 -18.98
N ARG A 239 -7.04 11.36 -18.83
CA ARG A 239 -8.38 11.87 -18.49
C ARG A 239 -8.41 12.54 -17.11
N ALA A 240 -7.71 11.98 -16.13
CA ALA A 240 -7.52 12.62 -14.83
C ALA A 240 -6.75 13.94 -14.94
N ARG A 241 -5.73 14.02 -15.82
CA ARG A 241 -5.02 15.28 -16.09
C ARG A 241 -5.94 16.32 -16.76
N MET A 242 -6.79 15.90 -17.68
CA MET A 242 -7.80 16.79 -18.29
C MET A 242 -8.75 17.37 -17.23
N LYS A 243 -9.19 16.56 -16.25
CA LYS A 243 -9.98 17.04 -15.10
C LYS A 243 -9.23 18.02 -14.19
N GLN A 244 -7.91 17.95 -14.11
CA GLN A 244 -7.15 18.96 -13.36
C GLN A 244 -7.04 20.29 -14.12
N LEU A 245 -7.07 20.23 -15.44
CA LEU A 245 -6.94 21.40 -16.32
C LEU A 245 -8.29 22.07 -16.60
N LYS A 246 -9.37 21.29 -16.63
CA LYS A 246 -10.74 21.74 -16.83
C LYS A 246 -11.53 21.46 -15.57
N GLU A 247 -12.30 22.42 -15.10
CA GLU A 247 -13.08 22.27 -13.87
C GLU A 247 -14.10 21.12 -13.96
N GLU A 248 -14.63 20.81 -15.15
CA GLU A 248 -15.68 19.80 -15.33
C GLU A 248 -15.47 18.89 -16.53
N MET A 249 -15.77 17.61 -16.31
CA MET A 249 -15.72 16.54 -17.31
C MET A 249 -17.07 15.81 -17.30
N PRO A 250 -17.66 15.47 -18.46
CA PRO A 250 -19.05 15.00 -18.52
C PRO A 250 -19.35 13.80 -17.63
N GLU A 251 -18.48 12.79 -17.65
CA GLU A 251 -18.64 11.57 -16.85
C GLU A 251 -18.71 11.87 -15.34
N TRP A 252 -18.05 12.92 -14.86
CA TRP A 252 -18.00 13.28 -13.45
C TRP A 252 -19.25 14.00 -12.94
N ILE A 253 -20.07 14.55 -13.83
CA ILE A 253 -21.39 15.07 -13.46
C ILE A 253 -22.25 13.93 -12.89
N LEU A 254 -22.15 12.76 -13.50
CA LEU A 254 -22.92 11.57 -13.14
C LEU A 254 -22.29 10.75 -12.00
N ASP A 255 -21.13 11.18 -11.46
CA ASP A 255 -20.58 10.61 -10.21
C ASP A 255 -21.43 11.03 -9.00
N ASN A 256 -22.17 12.14 -9.12
CA ASN A 256 -23.19 12.52 -8.16
C ASN A 256 -24.42 11.62 -8.32
N LYS A 257 -24.83 10.94 -7.23
CA LYS A 257 -25.96 10.00 -7.26
C LYS A 257 -27.30 10.62 -7.64
N VAL A 258 -27.59 11.85 -7.22
CA VAL A 258 -28.87 12.50 -7.52
C VAL A 258 -28.97 12.74 -9.02
N ASP A 259 -27.90 13.29 -9.60
CA ASP A 259 -27.79 13.53 -11.04
C ASP A 259 -27.81 12.23 -11.84
N ALA A 260 -27.11 11.20 -11.36
CA ALA A 260 -27.14 9.86 -11.94
C ALA A 260 -28.55 9.26 -11.96
N TYR A 261 -29.30 9.44 -10.88
CA TYR A 261 -30.67 8.93 -10.74
C TYR A 261 -31.63 9.65 -11.67
N SER A 262 -31.59 10.98 -11.70
CA SER A 262 -32.36 11.75 -12.68
C SER A 262 -32.00 11.37 -14.12
N PHE A 263 -30.73 11.07 -14.41
CA PHE A 263 -30.32 10.60 -15.73
C PHE A 263 -30.93 9.23 -16.08
N VAL A 264 -30.90 8.25 -15.18
CA VAL A 264 -31.42 6.90 -15.47
C VAL A 264 -32.95 6.80 -15.43
N ASP A 265 -33.61 7.72 -14.71
CA ASP A 265 -35.07 7.82 -14.67
C ASP A 265 -35.64 8.12 -16.08
N GLU A 266 -34.90 8.84 -16.93
CA GLU A 266 -35.25 9.07 -18.36
C GLU A 266 -35.28 7.79 -19.21
N PHE A 267 -34.70 6.70 -18.70
CA PHE A 267 -34.70 5.37 -19.33
C PHE A 267 -35.61 4.37 -18.60
N GLU A 268 -36.45 4.84 -17.68
CA GLU A 268 -37.36 4.02 -16.87
C GLU A 268 -36.64 2.90 -16.10
N LEU A 269 -35.38 3.13 -15.74
CA LEU A 269 -34.59 2.15 -15.01
C LEU A 269 -34.90 2.18 -13.52
N LYS A 270 -35.01 0.99 -12.94
CA LYS A 270 -35.11 0.85 -11.49
C LYS A 270 -33.79 1.28 -10.85
N ARG A 271 -33.91 1.95 -9.73
CA ARG A 271 -32.84 2.32 -8.80
C ARG A 271 -33.32 2.06 -7.37
N PRO A 272 -32.43 1.85 -6.40
CA PRO A 272 -32.85 1.65 -5.02
C PRO A 272 -33.59 2.88 -4.52
N TRP A 273 -34.61 2.67 -3.69
CA TRP A 273 -35.12 3.77 -2.87
C TRP A 273 -34.00 4.30 -1.96
N ILE A 274 -33.93 5.62 -1.81
CA ILE A 274 -33.02 6.30 -0.88
C ILE A 274 -33.87 7.16 0.05
N SER A 275 -33.50 7.19 1.32
CA SER A 275 -34.10 8.11 2.28
C SER A 275 -33.69 9.55 2.01
N ASP A 276 -34.67 10.47 2.02
CA ASP A 276 -34.42 11.92 1.92
C ASP A 276 -33.76 12.51 3.18
N GLN A 277 -33.63 11.71 4.24
CA GLN A 277 -33.07 12.14 5.53
C GLN A 277 -31.65 11.61 5.70
N ARG A 278 -30.80 12.44 6.33
CA ARG A 278 -29.52 12.02 6.89
C ARG A 278 -29.70 11.63 8.34
N TYR A 279 -29.00 10.60 8.77
CA TYR A 279 -29.08 10.04 10.10
C TYR A 279 -27.74 10.21 10.83
N LEU A 280 -27.82 10.41 12.14
CA LEU A 280 -26.74 10.22 13.09
C LEU A 280 -26.85 8.79 13.64
N VAL A 281 -25.77 8.21 14.16
CA VAL A 281 -25.82 6.90 14.84
C VAL A 281 -26.91 6.83 15.91
N SER A 282 -27.09 7.93 16.65
CA SER A 282 -28.08 8.02 17.73
C SER A 282 -29.52 7.93 17.26
N ASN A 283 -29.82 8.29 16.01
CA ASN A 283 -31.19 8.35 15.47
C ASN A 283 -31.43 7.37 14.31
N LEU A 284 -30.51 6.43 14.05
CA LEU A 284 -30.70 5.38 13.05
C LEU A 284 -31.97 4.56 13.37
N PRO A 285 -32.93 4.46 12.42
CA PRO A 285 -34.13 3.67 12.60
C PRO A 285 -33.82 2.16 12.54
N GLU A 286 -34.47 1.40 13.42
CA GLU A 286 -34.39 -0.07 13.43
C GLU A 286 -35.33 -0.66 12.37
N LYS A 287 -34.88 -0.66 11.12
CA LYS A 287 -35.64 -1.17 9.96
C LYS A 287 -34.91 -2.33 9.29
N GLU A 288 -35.67 -3.27 8.73
CA GLU A 288 -35.14 -4.42 7.97
C GLU A 288 -35.22 -4.15 6.46
N GLY A 289 -34.45 -4.90 5.67
CA GLY A 289 -34.43 -4.74 4.21
C GLY A 289 -33.81 -3.42 3.76
N ILE A 290 -32.82 -2.93 4.51
CA ILE A 290 -32.13 -1.67 4.20
C ILE A 290 -30.62 -1.83 4.19
N VAL A 291 -29.96 -0.91 3.50
CA VAL A 291 -28.52 -0.69 3.56
C VAL A 291 -28.28 0.59 4.36
N ILE A 292 -27.43 0.49 5.38
CA ILE A 292 -26.93 1.65 6.12
C ILE A 292 -25.51 1.92 5.63
N LYS A 293 -25.22 3.15 5.21
CA LYS A 293 -23.88 3.54 4.78
C LYS A 293 -23.58 5.01 5.05
N PRO A 294 -22.30 5.40 5.16
CA PRO A 294 -21.94 6.81 5.27
C PRO A 294 -22.39 7.58 4.03
N VAL A 295 -22.75 8.86 4.21
CA VAL A 295 -23.04 9.78 3.11
C VAL A 295 -21.83 9.90 2.18
N ASP A 296 -20.64 10.06 2.78
CA ASP A 296 -19.36 10.11 2.08
C ASP A 296 -18.51 8.89 2.45
N GLY A 297 -18.49 7.89 1.57
CA GLY A 297 -17.76 6.65 1.80
C GLY A 297 -17.26 5.99 0.52
N ALA A 298 -16.16 5.26 0.64
CA ALA A 298 -15.56 4.52 -0.46
C ALA A 298 -15.05 3.15 0.00
N GLY A 299 -15.03 2.19 -0.93
CA GLY A 299 -14.46 0.86 -0.68
C GLY A 299 -15.25 0.01 0.34
N ALA A 300 -16.57 0.22 0.41
CA ALA A 300 -17.50 -0.46 1.31
C ALA A 300 -17.26 -0.26 2.82
N ARG A 301 -16.41 0.70 3.22
CA ARG A 301 -16.22 1.05 4.64
C ARG A 301 -17.51 1.63 5.22
N GLY A 302 -17.92 1.14 6.40
CA GLY A 302 -19.18 1.51 7.03
C GLY A 302 -20.42 1.10 6.23
N VAL A 303 -20.36 0.10 5.36
CA VAL A 303 -21.57 -0.39 4.65
C VAL A 303 -22.12 -1.62 5.35
N TYR A 304 -23.35 -1.53 5.82
CA TYR A 304 -24.05 -2.58 6.55
C TYR A 304 -25.34 -2.98 5.83
N LEU A 305 -25.53 -4.28 5.62
CA LEU A 305 -26.77 -4.85 5.05
C LEU A 305 -27.65 -5.35 6.20
N VAL A 306 -28.76 -4.66 6.47
CA VAL A 306 -29.71 -5.07 7.52
C VAL A 306 -30.72 -6.05 6.92
N LEU A 307 -30.38 -7.33 6.97
CA LEU A 307 -31.24 -8.41 6.48
C LEU A 307 -32.44 -8.62 7.40
N ALA A 308 -32.18 -8.56 8.71
CA ALA A 308 -33.17 -8.54 9.78
C ALA A 308 -32.59 -7.78 10.98
N THR A 309 -33.44 -7.40 11.93
CA THR A 309 -33.06 -6.69 13.17
C THR A 309 -31.96 -7.40 13.99
N ASN A 310 -31.86 -8.72 13.87
CA ASN A 310 -30.84 -9.57 14.49
C ASN A 310 -29.87 -10.21 13.49
N LYS A 311 -29.85 -9.75 12.23
CA LYS A 311 -29.03 -10.29 11.15
C LYS A 311 -28.53 -9.13 10.28
N ILE A 312 -27.41 -8.52 10.67
CA ILE A 312 -26.82 -7.37 10.00
C ILE A 312 -25.42 -7.74 9.50
N TYR A 313 -25.15 -7.60 8.21
CA TYR A 313 -23.85 -7.98 7.63
C TYR A 313 -22.97 -6.75 7.40
N ASP A 314 -21.79 -6.71 8.01
CA ASP A 314 -20.74 -5.73 7.71
C ASP A 314 -19.97 -6.19 6.47
N VAL A 315 -20.13 -5.42 5.38
CA VAL A 315 -19.59 -5.76 4.06
C VAL A 315 -18.06 -5.69 4.05
N LYS A 316 -17.45 -4.76 4.80
CA LYS A 316 -16.00 -4.53 4.78
C LYS A 316 -15.26 -5.63 5.54
N ARG A 317 -15.78 -6.04 6.68
CA ARG A 317 -15.19 -7.05 7.56
C ARG A 317 -15.67 -8.47 7.24
N SER A 318 -16.69 -8.61 6.38
CA SER A 318 -17.32 -9.89 6.04
C SER A 318 -17.79 -10.64 7.30
N GLN A 319 -18.47 -9.92 8.20
CA GLN A 319 -18.92 -10.45 9.49
C GLN A 319 -20.41 -10.18 9.72
N MET A 320 -21.04 -11.04 10.51
CA MET A 320 -22.44 -10.91 10.92
C MET A 320 -22.53 -10.30 12.32
N HIS A 321 -23.43 -9.32 12.47
CA HIS A 321 -23.87 -8.76 13.74
C HIS A 321 -25.27 -9.26 14.07
N HIS A 322 -25.51 -9.46 15.36
CA HIS A 322 -26.73 -10.08 15.88
C HIS A 322 -27.71 -9.10 16.53
N SER A 323 -27.39 -7.80 16.53
CA SER A 323 -28.29 -6.76 17.03
C SER A 323 -27.93 -5.36 16.51
N TYR A 324 -28.89 -4.43 16.57
CA TYR A 324 -28.66 -3.01 16.31
C TYR A 324 -27.69 -2.35 17.29
N ASN A 325 -27.65 -2.80 18.54
CA ASN A 325 -26.67 -2.29 19.51
C ASN A 325 -25.24 -2.66 19.11
N GLU A 326 -25.03 -3.89 18.65
CA GLU A 326 -23.74 -4.32 18.11
C GLU A 326 -23.37 -3.50 16.87
N LEU A 327 -24.31 -3.30 15.93
CA LEU A 327 -24.10 -2.42 14.78
C LEU A 327 -23.63 -1.02 15.20
N LYS A 328 -24.32 -0.38 16.17
CA LYS A 328 -23.95 0.96 16.65
C LYS A 328 -22.55 0.99 17.26
N MET A 329 -22.12 -0.08 17.95
CA MET A 329 -20.75 -0.20 18.46
C MET A 329 -19.71 -0.26 17.33
N TYR A 330 -19.96 -1.04 16.28
CA TYR A 330 -19.05 -1.13 15.13
C TYR A 330 -19.04 0.15 14.29
N ILE A 331 -20.17 0.84 14.19
CA ILE A 331 -20.20 2.16 13.58
C ILE A 331 -19.32 3.14 14.38
N GLN A 332 -19.43 3.13 15.71
CA GLN A 332 -18.58 3.97 16.55
C GLN A 332 -17.10 3.61 16.38
N GLU A 333 -16.77 2.32 16.30
CA GLU A 333 -15.41 1.87 15.98
C GLU A 333 -14.94 2.40 14.61
N ASP A 334 -15.78 2.36 13.58
CA ASP A 334 -15.45 2.89 12.25
C ASP A 334 -15.17 4.40 12.27
N LEU A 335 -15.89 5.16 13.11
CA LEU A 335 -15.63 6.59 13.34
C LEU A 335 -14.32 6.80 14.09
N ASP A 336 -14.08 6.04 15.17
CA ASP A 336 -12.89 6.15 16.02
C ASP A 336 -11.60 5.79 15.26
N LEU A 337 -11.68 4.81 14.35
CA LEU A 337 -10.59 4.41 13.47
C LEU A 337 -10.41 5.35 12.26
N GLY A 338 -11.31 6.33 12.07
CA GLY A 338 -11.33 7.21 10.91
C GLY A 338 -11.60 6.49 9.59
N TRP A 339 -12.23 5.31 9.64
CA TRP A 339 -12.69 4.60 8.44
C TRP A 339 -13.89 5.29 7.81
N VAL A 340 -14.72 5.91 8.65
CA VAL A 340 -15.77 6.86 8.29
C VAL A 340 -15.40 8.22 8.90
N GLN A 341 -15.47 9.29 8.10
CA GLN A 341 -15.00 10.60 8.54
C GLN A 341 -15.99 11.35 9.43
N ASN A 342 -17.29 11.25 9.10
CA ASN A 342 -18.35 12.01 9.75
C ASN A 342 -19.46 11.06 10.21
N ASP A 343 -20.11 11.38 11.33
CA ASP A 343 -21.33 10.71 11.78
C ASP A 343 -22.53 11.18 10.94
N GLU A 344 -22.50 10.90 9.63
CA GLU A 344 -23.57 11.17 8.69
C GLU A 344 -23.86 9.94 7.86
N TRP A 345 -25.05 9.39 8.05
CA TRP A 345 -25.48 8.11 7.47
C TRP A 345 -26.67 8.32 6.56
N MET A 346 -26.72 7.51 5.50
CA MET A 346 -27.85 7.40 4.61
C MET A 346 -28.38 5.97 4.61
N ILE A 347 -29.67 5.87 4.30
CA ILE A 347 -30.38 4.59 4.21
C ILE A 347 -30.85 4.41 2.77
N GLU A 348 -30.61 3.22 2.24
CA GLU A 348 -31.09 2.80 0.92
C GLU A 348 -31.83 1.46 1.02
N GLU A 349 -32.65 1.16 0.01
CA GLU A 349 -33.26 -0.15 -0.17
C GLU A 349 -32.20 -1.25 -0.32
N LEU A 350 -32.36 -2.35 0.42
CA LEU A 350 -31.56 -3.55 0.18
C LEU A 350 -32.17 -4.36 -0.95
N VAL A 351 -31.47 -4.41 -2.09
CA VAL A 351 -31.86 -5.23 -3.23
C VAL A 351 -31.45 -6.68 -3.01
N TYR A 352 -32.37 -7.61 -3.22
CA TYR A 352 -32.13 -9.04 -3.07
C TYR A 352 -32.03 -9.75 -4.43
N GLU A 353 -31.07 -10.67 -4.56
CA GLU A 353 -31.06 -11.69 -5.62
C GLU A 353 -32.16 -12.72 -5.35
N ASN A 354 -32.33 -13.10 -4.08
CA ASN A 354 -33.39 -13.98 -3.60
C ASN A 354 -33.93 -13.47 -2.27
N GLU A 355 -35.11 -12.86 -2.31
CA GLU A 355 -35.77 -12.28 -1.13
C GLU A 355 -36.14 -13.35 -0.09
N LYS A 356 -36.56 -14.55 -0.53
CA LYS A 356 -36.99 -15.64 0.37
C LYS A 356 -35.83 -16.20 1.20
N GLU A 357 -34.63 -16.22 0.63
CA GLU A 357 -33.42 -16.70 1.29
C GLU A 357 -32.60 -15.55 1.93
N ALA A 358 -33.10 -14.31 1.82
CA ALA A 358 -32.41 -13.10 2.23
C ALA A 358 -30.97 -13.02 1.65
N ILE A 359 -30.82 -13.35 0.36
CA ILE A 359 -29.54 -13.26 -0.36
C ILE A 359 -29.48 -11.88 -1.04
N PRO A 360 -28.55 -10.99 -0.63
CA PRO A 360 -28.35 -9.70 -1.28
C PRO A 360 -28.01 -9.85 -2.76
N ALA A 361 -28.37 -8.85 -3.55
CA ALA A 361 -27.99 -8.79 -4.96
C ALA A 361 -26.47 -8.75 -5.14
N ARG A 362 -26.00 -9.38 -6.22
CA ARG A 362 -24.62 -9.26 -6.69
C ARG A 362 -24.44 -7.96 -7.47
N ASP A 363 -23.22 -7.43 -7.47
CA ASP A 363 -22.91 -6.31 -8.35
C ASP A 363 -22.57 -6.83 -9.76
N LEU A 364 -23.07 -6.16 -10.79
CA LEU A 364 -22.58 -6.24 -12.15
C LEU A 364 -21.98 -4.88 -12.53
N LYS A 365 -20.70 -4.83 -12.82
CA LYS A 365 -19.97 -3.60 -13.15
C LYS A 365 -19.53 -3.63 -14.60
N PHE A 366 -20.23 -2.91 -15.46
CA PHE A 366 -20.00 -2.87 -16.90
C PHE A 366 -18.97 -1.80 -17.23
N TYR A 367 -17.85 -2.19 -17.82
CA TYR A 367 -16.83 -1.26 -18.33
C TYR A 367 -17.26 -0.83 -19.73
N CYS A 368 -17.91 0.33 -19.82
CA CYS A 368 -18.48 0.83 -21.05
C CYS A 368 -17.56 1.84 -21.74
N PHE A 369 -17.40 1.66 -23.04
CA PHE A 369 -16.55 2.42 -23.95
C PHE A 369 -17.41 3.06 -25.05
N TYR A 370 -18.18 4.08 -24.66
CA TYR A 370 -19.10 4.83 -25.52
C TYR A 370 -19.93 3.95 -26.50
N GLY A 371 -21.00 3.35 -25.98
CA GLY A 371 -21.89 2.48 -26.76
C GLY A 371 -21.41 1.03 -26.92
N LYS A 372 -20.28 0.65 -26.33
CA LYS A 372 -19.72 -0.71 -26.36
C LYS A 372 -19.36 -1.15 -24.94
N VAL A 373 -19.75 -2.35 -24.54
CA VAL A 373 -19.26 -2.96 -23.29
C VAL A 373 -17.98 -3.74 -23.61
N GLY A 374 -16.90 -3.48 -22.88
CA GLY A 374 -15.63 -4.20 -23.05
C GLY A 374 -15.51 -5.39 -22.12
N LEU A 375 -15.76 -5.15 -20.83
CA LEU A 375 -15.70 -6.16 -19.76
C LEU A 375 -16.86 -5.98 -18.79
N VAL A 376 -17.22 -7.06 -18.11
CA VAL A 376 -18.13 -7.02 -16.97
C VAL A 376 -17.47 -7.69 -15.77
N LEU A 377 -17.51 -7.02 -14.61
CA LEU A 377 -17.12 -7.59 -13.34
C LEU A 377 -18.37 -7.95 -12.53
N GLU A 378 -18.56 -9.23 -12.27
CA GLU A 378 -19.53 -9.73 -11.31
C GLU A 378 -18.88 -9.80 -9.92
N VAL A 379 -19.50 -9.17 -8.92
CA VAL A 379 -19.03 -9.18 -7.53
C VAL A 379 -20.10 -9.79 -6.65
N GLN A 380 -19.73 -10.89 -5.99
CA GLN A 380 -20.50 -11.42 -4.88
C GLN A 380 -19.89 -10.85 -3.60
N ARG A 381 -20.70 -10.16 -2.76
CA ARG A 381 -20.23 -9.58 -1.48
C ARG A 381 -20.59 -10.41 -0.25
N TYR A 382 -21.56 -11.29 -0.41
CA TYR A 382 -22.15 -12.11 0.63
C TYR A 382 -22.21 -13.57 0.14
N PRO A 383 -21.84 -14.56 0.97
CA PRO A 383 -21.31 -14.43 2.34
C PRO A 383 -19.85 -13.97 2.40
N GLU A 384 -19.13 -13.98 1.27
CA GLU A 384 -17.74 -13.55 1.15
C GLU A 384 -17.54 -12.78 -0.15
N VAL A 385 -16.51 -11.94 -0.18
CA VAL A 385 -16.20 -11.12 -1.35
C VAL A 385 -15.45 -11.92 -2.40
N ASN A 386 -16.10 -12.19 -3.52
CA ASN A 386 -15.56 -12.91 -4.67
C ASN A 386 -15.83 -12.16 -5.98
N TYR A 387 -14.98 -12.41 -6.98
CA TYR A 387 -14.98 -11.71 -8.26
C TYR A 387 -15.02 -12.69 -9.44
N CYS A 388 -15.78 -12.35 -10.48
CA CYS A 388 -15.78 -13.08 -11.74
C CYS A 388 -15.82 -12.09 -12.90
N TRP A 389 -14.87 -12.20 -13.83
CA TRP A 389 -14.77 -11.34 -14.99
C TRP A 389 -15.37 -12.02 -16.21
N TRP A 390 -16.08 -11.23 -17.02
CA TRP A 390 -16.78 -11.66 -18.21
C TRP A 390 -16.46 -10.75 -19.38
N THR A 391 -16.38 -11.34 -20.57
CA THR A 391 -16.49 -10.61 -21.84
C THR A 391 -17.93 -10.15 -22.04
N ALA A 392 -18.15 -9.24 -23.00
CA ALA A 392 -19.49 -8.83 -23.39
C ALA A 392 -20.33 -9.96 -24.03
N SER A 393 -19.71 -11.05 -24.49
CA SER A 393 -20.38 -12.25 -25.00
C SER A 393 -20.78 -13.23 -23.89
N GLY A 394 -20.47 -12.93 -22.62
CA GLY A 394 -20.78 -13.81 -21.50
C GLY A 394 -19.76 -14.94 -21.28
N GLU A 395 -18.54 -14.81 -21.84
CA GLU A 395 -17.45 -15.77 -21.61
C GLU A 395 -16.59 -15.32 -20.43
N ARG A 396 -16.14 -16.25 -19.58
CA ARG A 396 -15.24 -15.94 -18.47
C ARG A 396 -13.85 -15.58 -19.01
N ILE A 397 -13.24 -14.54 -18.43
CA ILE A 397 -11.90 -14.07 -18.83
C ILE A 397 -11.02 -13.82 -17.60
N SER A 398 -9.72 -14.10 -17.69
CA SER A 398 -8.74 -13.68 -16.69
C SER A 398 -8.21 -12.31 -17.08
N THR A 399 -8.00 -11.44 -16.08
CA THR A 399 -7.56 -10.06 -16.30
C THR A 399 -6.29 -9.70 -15.54
N GLY A 400 -5.72 -10.67 -14.81
CA GLY A 400 -4.67 -10.48 -13.82
C GLY A 400 -5.14 -9.83 -12.51
N LYS A 401 -6.37 -9.30 -12.48
CA LYS A 401 -6.96 -8.60 -11.34
C LYS A 401 -7.92 -9.50 -10.56
N TYR A 402 -7.67 -9.65 -9.25
CA TYR A 402 -8.43 -10.49 -8.30
C TYR A 402 -8.35 -12.00 -8.55
N GLU A 403 -7.24 -12.49 -9.11
CA GLU A 403 -7.03 -13.91 -9.40
C GLU A 403 -7.07 -14.80 -8.14
N ASP A 404 -6.83 -14.25 -6.95
CA ASP A 404 -6.86 -14.94 -5.67
C ASP A 404 -8.27 -15.15 -5.09
N LYS A 405 -9.30 -14.50 -5.64
CA LYS A 405 -10.67 -14.48 -5.10
C LYS A 405 -11.74 -14.75 -6.17
N GLN A 406 -11.46 -15.73 -7.02
CA GLN A 406 -12.35 -16.09 -8.12
C GLN A 406 -13.48 -17.02 -7.69
N PHE A 407 -14.64 -16.85 -8.31
CA PHE A 407 -15.76 -17.77 -8.22
C PHE A 407 -16.39 -18.03 -9.58
N VAL A 408 -17.32 -18.99 -9.65
CA VAL A 408 -18.13 -19.24 -10.85
C VAL A 408 -19.38 -18.38 -10.76
N GLY A 409 -19.32 -17.22 -11.41
CA GLY A 409 -20.46 -16.32 -11.51
C GLY A 409 -21.57 -16.83 -12.42
N VAL A 410 -22.69 -16.10 -12.45
CA VAL A 410 -23.83 -16.37 -13.35
C VAL A 410 -23.66 -15.67 -14.71
N GLY A 411 -22.79 -14.67 -14.77
CA GLY A 411 -22.53 -13.90 -15.98
C GLY A 411 -23.61 -12.88 -16.30
N VAL A 412 -23.66 -12.50 -17.57
CA VAL A 412 -24.54 -11.46 -18.10
C VAL A 412 -25.31 -11.95 -19.31
N THR A 413 -26.47 -11.37 -19.52
CA THR A 413 -27.31 -11.58 -20.70
C THR A 413 -27.08 -10.46 -21.73
N ASP A 414 -27.37 -10.76 -22.99
CA ASP A 414 -27.29 -9.77 -24.07
C ASP A 414 -28.15 -8.52 -23.81
N ALA A 415 -29.29 -8.67 -23.15
CA ALA A 415 -30.17 -7.55 -22.82
C ALA A 415 -29.50 -6.59 -21.82
N GLU A 416 -28.79 -7.12 -20.82
CA GLU A 416 -28.07 -6.32 -19.84
C GLU A 416 -26.87 -5.60 -20.48
N VAL A 417 -26.14 -6.29 -21.35
CA VAL A 417 -25.02 -5.71 -22.13
C VAL A 417 -25.51 -4.60 -23.05
N LYS A 418 -26.61 -4.82 -23.78
CA LYS A 418 -27.24 -3.81 -24.65
C LYS A 418 -27.74 -2.62 -23.85
N LEU A 419 -28.33 -2.84 -22.68
CA LEU A 419 -28.79 -1.76 -21.82
C LEU A 419 -27.62 -0.87 -21.38
N ALA A 420 -26.55 -1.46 -20.85
CA ALA A 420 -25.36 -0.71 -20.42
C ALA A 420 -24.69 0.03 -21.58
N ALA A 421 -24.61 -0.60 -22.76
CA ALA A 421 -24.15 0.04 -23.98
C ALA A 421 -25.01 1.26 -24.35
N THR A 422 -26.33 1.11 -24.39
CA THR A 422 -27.27 2.19 -24.70
C THR A 422 -27.10 3.37 -23.75
N LEU A 423 -27.09 3.14 -22.43
CA LEU A 423 -26.88 4.20 -21.44
C LEU A 423 -25.56 4.93 -21.66
N SER A 424 -24.45 4.19 -21.83
CA SER A 424 -23.14 4.80 -22.05
C SER A 424 -23.08 5.65 -23.33
N SER A 425 -23.85 5.29 -24.36
CA SER A 425 -23.91 6.06 -25.62
C SER A 425 -24.61 7.42 -25.48
N GLN A 426 -25.34 7.63 -24.37
CA GLN A 426 -26.05 8.87 -24.06
C GLN A 426 -25.23 9.81 -23.17
N ILE A 427 -24.00 9.41 -22.82
CA ILE A 427 -23.06 10.19 -22.02
C ILE A 427 -21.92 10.61 -22.95
N PRO A 428 -21.58 11.91 -23.06
CA PRO A 428 -20.53 12.38 -23.95
C PRO A 428 -19.12 12.16 -23.37
N ALA A 429 -18.81 10.90 -23.04
CA ALA A 429 -17.55 10.46 -22.48
C ALA A 429 -17.10 9.14 -23.15
N PRO A 430 -15.80 8.96 -23.41
CA PRO A 430 -15.30 7.76 -24.07
C PRO A 430 -15.40 6.53 -23.17
N PHE A 431 -15.34 6.71 -21.85
CA PHE A 431 -15.42 5.63 -20.88
C PHE A 431 -16.24 6.04 -19.66
N ILE A 432 -17.07 5.11 -19.19
CA ILE A 432 -17.69 5.16 -17.88
C ILE A 432 -18.00 3.73 -17.43
N ARG A 433 -17.77 3.42 -16.15
CA ARG A 433 -18.26 2.15 -15.59
C ARG A 433 -19.69 2.34 -15.11
N ILE A 434 -20.57 1.41 -15.43
CA ILE A 434 -21.98 1.43 -14.99
C ILE A 434 -22.19 0.23 -14.07
N ASP A 435 -22.60 0.49 -12.85
CA ASP A 435 -22.79 -0.53 -11.83
C ASP A 435 -24.28 -0.80 -11.65
N PHE A 436 -24.66 -2.08 -11.65
CA PHE A 436 -26.00 -2.57 -11.37
C PHE A 436 -25.96 -3.57 -10.22
N LEU A 437 -27.07 -3.68 -9.51
CA LEU A 437 -27.40 -4.77 -8.60
C LEU A 437 -28.28 -5.77 -9.35
N LYS A 438 -27.84 -7.03 -9.43
CA LYS A 438 -28.59 -8.11 -10.05
C LYS A 438 -29.65 -8.64 -9.10
N GLY A 439 -30.81 -7.96 -9.10
CA GLY A 439 -31.94 -8.29 -8.25
C GLY A 439 -32.86 -9.36 -8.84
N GLN A 440 -33.73 -9.93 -8.00
CA GLN A 440 -34.72 -10.94 -8.40
C GLN A 440 -35.66 -10.47 -9.51
N LYS A 441 -35.98 -9.17 -9.55
CA LYS A 441 -36.93 -8.54 -10.50
C LYS A 441 -36.21 -7.78 -11.64
N GLY A 442 -34.98 -8.19 -11.95
CA GLY A 442 -34.11 -7.56 -12.94
C GLY A 442 -33.06 -6.64 -12.32
N ASN A 443 -32.29 -5.99 -13.19
CA ASN A 443 -31.21 -5.11 -12.76
C ASN A 443 -31.72 -3.81 -12.17
N VAL A 444 -31.08 -3.41 -11.08
CA VAL A 444 -31.32 -2.15 -10.39
C VAL A 444 -30.05 -1.31 -10.54
N PHE A 445 -30.16 -0.11 -11.09
CA PHE A 445 -29.03 0.80 -11.27
C PHE A 445 -28.41 1.17 -9.92
N GLY A 446 -27.09 1.01 -9.80
CA GLY A 446 -26.33 1.36 -8.61
C GLY A 446 -25.71 2.75 -8.75
N GLU A 447 -24.69 2.86 -9.60
CA GLU A 447 -23.91 4.09 -9.78
C GLU A 447 -23.23 4.16 -11.14
N PHE A 448 -22.86 5.36 -11.54
CA PHE A 448 -21.83 5.57 -12.56
C PHE A 448 -20.48 5.75 -11.86
N THR A 449 -19.41 5.21 -12.44
CA THR A 449 -18.05 5.41 -11.93
C THR A 449 -17.13 5.85 -13.08
N PRO A 450 -16.76 7.15 -13.14
CA PRO A 450 -15.85 7.69 -14.16
C PRO A 450 -14.46 7.08 -14.13
N LYS A 451 -13.97 6.78 -12.92
CA LYS A 451 -12.63 6.25 -12.69
C LYS A 451 -12.71 5.00 -11.79
N PRO A 452 -12.66 3.79 -12.35
CA PRO A 452 -12.71 2.56 -11.56
C PRO A 452 -11.49 2.47 -10.64
N GLY A 453 -11.69 2.02 -9.40
CA GLY A 453 -10.59 1.76 -8.48
C GLY A 453 -9.65 0.63 -8.95
N ASN A 454 -8.37 0.75 -8.59
CA ASN A 454 -7.32 -0.24 -8.86
C ASN A 454 -7.20 -0.65 -10.36
N TYR A 455 -7.40 0.29 -11.29
CA TYR A 455 -7.26 0.02 -12.72
C TYR A 455 -5.80 -0.30 -13.11
N ASP A 456 -4.85 0.05 -12.26
CA ASP A 456 -3.43 -0.29 -12.39
C ASP A 456 -3.15 -1.79 -12.25
N GLN A 457 -4.05 -2.56 -11.63
CA GLN A 457 -3.88 -4.00 -11.36
C GLN A 457 -4.22 -4.94 -12.52
N PHE A 458 -4.78 -4.44 -13.64
CA PHE A 458 -4.95 -5.27 -14.83
C PHE A 458 -3.59 -5.80 -15.30
N ASP A 459 -3.54 -6.96 -15.94
CA ASP A 459 -2.33 -7.39 -16.65
C ASP A 459 -2.08 -6.53 -17.91
N SER A 460 -0.95 -6.73 -18.58
CA SER A 460 -0.61 -5.94 -19.77
C SER A 460 -1.57 -6.19 -20.93
N ILE A 461 -2.03 -7.43 -21.12
CA ILE A 461 -2.91 -7.82 -22.23
C ILE A 461 -4.28 -7.16 -22.08
N THR A 462 -4.83 -7.17 -20.87
CA THR A 462 -6.11 -6.57 -20.55
C THR A 462 -6.03 -5.04 -20.60
N ASP A 463 -4.95 -4.44 -20.07
CA ASP A 463 -4.74 -3.00 -20.16
C ASP A 463 -4.69 -2.50 -21.61
N GLU A 464 -4.04 -3.27 -22.49
CA GLU A 464 -3.95 -3.00 -23.92
C GLU A 464 -5.33 -3.10 -24.59
N LEU A 465 -6.04 -4.21 -24.38
CA LEU A 465 -7.38 -4.43 -24.91
C LEU A 465 -8.37 -3.32 -24.51
N LEU A 466 -8.38 -2.94 -23.23
CA LEU A 466 -9.23 -1.86 -22.74
C LEU A 466 -8.77 -0.49 -23.26
N GLY A 467 -7.46 -0.34 -23.53
CA GLY A 467 -6.89 0.85 -24.17
C GLY A 467 -7.41 1.03 -25.59
N GLU A 468 -7.42 -0.04 -26.37
CA GLU A 468 -8.00 -0.06 -27.73
C GLU A 468 -9.48 0.34 -27.71
N TYR A 469 -10.28 -0.28 -26.84
CA TYR A 469 -11.70 0.06 -26.72
C TYR A 469 -11.92 1.53 -26.36
N TYR A 470 -11.03 2.11 -25.54
CA TYR A 470 -11.07 3.52 -25.19
C TYR A 470 -10.78 4.42 -26.40
N LEU A 471 -9.73 4.14 -27.17
CA LEU A 471 -9.38 4.94 -28.35
C LEU A 471 -10.45 4.83 -29.45
N GLU A 472 -10.99 3.63 -29.68
CA GLU A 472 -12.12 3.45 -30.58
C GLU A 472 -13.35 4.26 -30.12
N ALA A 473 -13.61 4.31 -28.81
CA ALA A 473 -14.70 5.06 -28.22
C ALA A 473 -14.53 6.58 -28.39
N GLU A 474 -13.31 7.10 -28.23
CA GLU A 474 -13.01 8.51 -28.53
C GLU A 474 -13.27 8.84 -30.01
N GLY A 475 -12.86 7.96 -30.93
CA GLY A 475 -13.16 8.12 -32.36
C GLY A 475 -14.66 8.16 -32.67
N ARG A 476 -15.44 7.22 -32.10
CA ARG A 476 -16.91 7.19 -32.23
C ARG A 476 -17.57 8.44 -31.63
N LEU A 477 -17.16 8.84 -30.43
CA LEU A 477 -17.69 10.02 -29.74
C LEU A 477 -17.41 11.29 -30.54
N MET A 478 -16.19 11.47 -31.03
CA MET A 478 -15.82 12.62 -31.87
C MET A 478 -16.69 12.70 -33.12
N LYS A 479 -16.91 11.57 -33.80
CA LYS A 479 -17.77 11.49 -34.98
C LYS A 479 -19.20 11.90 -34.67
N ASP A 480 -19.78 11.41 -33.57
CA ASP A 480 -21.13 11.75 -33.15
C ASP A 480 -21.28 13.24 -32.78
N LEU A 481 -20.29 13.81 -32.09
CA LEU A 481 -20.25 15.24 -31.76
C LEU A 481 -20.20 16.11 -33.02
N LEU A 482 -19.35 15.75 -33.99
CA LEU A 482 -19.26 16.45 -35.29
C LEU A 482 -20.54 16.30 -36.12
N ALA A 483 -21.25 15.18 -35.97
CA ALA A 483 -22.56 14.96 -36.58
C ALA A 483 -23.71 15.67 -35.85
N GLY A 484 -23.42 16.38 -34.75
CA GLY A 484 -24.41 17.16 -34.01
C GLY A 484 -25.26 16.36 -33.03
N LYS A 485 -24.82 15.18 -32.58
CA LYS A 485 -25.54 14.41 -31.54
C LYS A 485 -25.69 15.25 -30.27
N GLU A 486 -26.92 15.41 -29.80
CA GLU A 486 -27.22 16.35 -28.71
C GLU A 486 -27.05 15.78 -27.30
N PHE A 487 -27.04 14.46 -27.12
CA PHE A 487 -27.03 13.83 -25.80
C PHE A 487 -28.13 14.37 -24.88
N ILE A 488 -29.38 14.37 -25.38
CA ILE A 488 -30.54 15.00 -24.73
C ILE A 488 -30.66 14.62 -23.24
N PRO A 489 -30.62 13.33 -22.84
CA PRO A 489 -30.73 12.97 -21.43
C PRO A 489 -29.63 13.59 -20.57
N PHE A 490 -28.40 13.63 -21.07
CA PHE A 490 -27.27 14.24 -20.36
C PHE A 490 -27.38 15.76 -20.26
N ARG A 491 -27.77 16.45 -21.34
CA ARG A 491 -27.94 17.92 -21.34
C ARG A 491 -29.00 18.41 -20.36
N LYS A 492 -30.06 17.62 -20.13
CA LYS A 492 -31.07 17.94 -19.12
C LYS A 492 -30.43 18.07 -17.74
N ILE A 493 -29.57 17.14 -17.36
CA ILE A 493 -28.86 17.14 -16.06
C ILE A 493 -27.87 18.30 -15.98
N GLN A 494 -27.08 18.51 -17.03
CA GLN A 494 -26.09 19.59 -17.07
C GLN A 494 -26.73 20.98 -16.89
N SER A 495 -27.91 21.20 -17.49
CA SER A 495 -28.62 22.48 -17.36
C SER A 495 -29.15 22.72 -15.93
N GLN A 496 -29.61 21.67 -15.24
CA GLN A 496 -30.07 21.74 -13.85
C GLN A 496 -28.93 22.10 -12.86
N GLN A 497 -27.73 21.55 -13.06
CA GLN A 497 -26.57 21.92 -12.24
C GLN A 497 -26.16 23.38 -12.41
N THR A 498 -26.23 23.88 -13.65
CA THR A 498 -25.88 25.28 -13.95
C THR A 498 -26.80 26.21 -13.17
N ILE A 499 -28.12 25.95 -13.16
CA ILE A 499 -29.10 26.76 -12.42
C ILE A 499 -28.82 26.73 -10.91
N THR A 500 -28.47 25.57 -10.36
CA THR A 500 -28.24 25.40 -8.91
C THR A 500 -26.97 26.10 -8.42
N ARG A 501 -25.98 26.34 -9.28
CA ARG A 501 -24.74 27.05 -8.88
C ARG A 501 -24.85 28.58 -8.88
N TYR A 502 -25.85 29.14 -9.58
CA TYR A 502 -26.06 30.58 -9.67
C TYR A 502 -27.16 31.10 -8.72
N ASN A 503 -27.85 30.20 -8.03
CA ASN A 503 -28.74 30.50 -6.91
C ASN A 503 -28.06 30.13 -5.60
#